data_AF-A0A358L568-F1
#
_entry.id   AF-A0A358L568-F1
#
_cell.length_a   1.000
_cell.length_b   1.000
_cell.length_c   1.000
_cell.angle_alpha   90.00
_cell.angle_beta   90.00
_cell.angle_gamma   90.00
#
_symmetry.space_group_name_H-M   'P 1'
#
loop_
_entity.id
_entity.type
_entity.pdbx_description
1 polymer ?
#
loop_
_entity_poly.entity_id
_entity_poly.type
_entity_poly.pdbx_seq_one_letter_code
_entity_poly.pdbx_strand_id
1 'polypeptide(L)' 'MAGNTIGQVFRVTTFGESHGLALGCIVDGV' A
#
# COMPACT_ATOMS: atom_id res chain seq x y z
N MET A 1 -0.44 9.09 2.86
CA MET A 1 -0.88 8.98 4.28
C MET A 1 0.26 8.40 5.10
N ALA A 2 0.54 8.94 6.28
CA ALA A 2 1.43 8.27 7.23
C ALA A 2 0.77 6.95 7.68
N GLY A 3 1.54 5.86 7.77
CA GLY A 3 1.02 4.54 8.17
C GLY A 3 0.44 3.68 7.05
N ASN A 4 0.60 4.04 5.78
CA ASN A 4 0.12 3.24 4.64
C ASN A 4 1.00 2.03 4.30
N THR A 5 2.03 1.76 5.10
CA THR A 5 2.95 0.65 4.88
C THR A 5 3.08 -0.22 6.12
N ILE A 6 3.00 -1.53 5.93
CA ILE A 6 3.21 -2.53 6.97
C ILE A 6 4.23 -3.59 6.52
N GLY A 7 4.98 -4.15 7.48
CA GLY A 7 5.95 -5.22 7.24
C GLY A 7 7.40 -4.76 7.16
N GLN A 8 8.33 -5.72 7.22
CA GLN A 8 9.77 -5.50 7.14
C GLN A 8 10.41 -6.34 6.04
N VAL A 9 10.23 -7.67 6.08
CA VAL A 9 10.74 -8.60 5.06
C VAL A 9 9.73 -8.76 3.91
N PHE A 10 8.47 -9.05 4.25
CA PHE A 10 7.35 -8.98 3.32
C PHE A 10 6.57 -7.71 3.62
N ARG A 11 6.60 -6.76 2.68
CA ARG A 11 6.13 -5.38 2.91
C ARG A 11 4.98 -5.08 1.96
N VAL A 12 3.93 -4.46 2.49
CA VAL A 12 2.77 -4.02 1.71
C VAL A 12 2.56 -2.53 1.91
N THR A 13 2.52 -1.79 0.80
CA THR A 13 2.28 -0.35 0.78
C THR A 13 0.99 -0.07 0.00
N THR A 14 0.02 0.63 0.58
CA THR A 14 -1.25 0.95 -0.08
C THR A 14 -1.33 2.40 -0.55
N PHE A 15 -2.18 2.67 -1.54
CA PHE A 15 -2.47 4.01 -2.05
C PHE A 15 -3.87 4.08 -2.68
N GLY A 16 -4.34 5.32 -2.89
CA GLY A 16 -5.65 5.63 -3.44
C GLY A 16 -6.68 5.99 -2.36
N GLU A 17 -7.73 6.70 -2.77
CA GLU A 17 -8.84 7.13 -1.93
C GLU A 17 -10.15 6.51 -2.42
N SER A 18 -11.13 6.31 -1.53
CA SER A 18 -12.37 5.58 -1.84
C SER A 18 -13.21 6.17 -2.98
N HIS A 19 -13.14 7.49 -3.18
CA HIS A 19 -13.80 8.22 -4.27
C HIS A 19 -12.81 8.70 -5.34
N GLY A 20 -11.58 8.19 -5.31
CA GLY A 20 -10.55 8.46 -6.32
C GLY A 20 -10.70 7.57 -7.55
N LEU A 21 -9.87 7.81 -8.56
CA LEU A 21 -9.87 7.06 -9.82
C LEU A 21 -9.54 5.58 -9.63
N ALA A 22 -8.69 5.25 -8.65
CA ALA A 22 -8.28 3.88 -8.37
C ALA A 22 -7.75 3.73 -6.94
N LEU A 23 -7.77 2.48 -6.48
CA LEU A 23 -7.07 1.99 -5.29
C LEU A 23 -6.00 0.99 -5.72
N GLY A 24 -4.93 0.88 -4.94
CA GLY A 24 -3.87 -0.07 -5.23
C GLY A 24 -2.93 -0.34 -4.07
N CYS A 25 -2.06 -1.32 -4.27
CA CYS A 25 -0.96 -1.59 -3.36
C CYS A 25 0.26 -2.12 -4.11
N ILE A 26 1.41 -1.99 -3.45
CA ILE A 26 2.68 -2.59 -3.85
C ILE A 26 2.99 -3.67 -2.82
N VAL A 27 3.41 -4.83 -3.30
CA VAL A 27 3.82 -5.98 -2.48
C VAL A 27 5.27 -6.28 -2.80
N ASP A 28 6.14 -6.09 -1.81
CA ASP A 28 7.59 -6.30 -1.92
C ASP A 28 8.02 -7.52 -1.08
N GLY A 29 9.08 -8.21 -1.53
CA GLY A 29 9.66 -9.37 -0.83
C GLY A 29 9.12 -10.73 -1.29
N VAL A 30 8.68 -10.83 -2.55
CA VAL A 30 8.40 -12.10 -3.25
C VAL A 30 9.64 -12.69 -3.89
#